data_AF-A0A1F2R2E8-F1
#
_entry.id   AF-A0A1F2R2E8-F1
#
_cell.length_a   1.000
_cell.length_b   1.000
_cell.length_c   1.000
_cell.angle_alpha   90.00
_cell.angle_beta   90.00
_cell.angle_gamma   90.00
#
_symmetry.space_group_name_H-M   'P 1'
#
loop_
_entity.id
_entity.type
_entity.pdbx_description
1 polymer ?
#
loop_
_entity_poly.entity_id
_entity_poly.type
_entity_poly.pdbx_seq_one_letter_code
_entity_poly.pdbx_strand_id
1 'polypeptide(L)'
;MSDPSRSESSLGRDGASGADPDAKIEQLLLLGLDHYFAAQYDQAINVWTRVLFLDRNHPRARAYVERARSALAERQRESNALLQRGVAAFERGESGEARQLLQAAIDGGAPSDEAFAVLDRLNHLDTGPAESPRARPDRVRRMAAPRAVQSVSWTTLAAWITPLCVVAAIGVYTVGVWSRPELGSSPQDRPAAAGSAPFAPDPDLPLPTRGEIALTRARALISAGRLRDALVVLDRVRPTDPQKADADELRAEIQRRLLETPPDPAPASPDRERDGRRIP
;
A
#
# COMPACT_ATOMS: atom_id res chain seq x y z
N MET A 1 -45.63 -21.73 -40.49
CA MET A 1 -45.26 -20.30 -40.39
C MET A 1 -44.27 -20.21 -39.24
N SER A 2 -42.98 -20.13 -39.55
CA SER A 2 -41.89 -20.13 -38.57
C SER A 2 -41.43 -18.69 -38.38
N ASP A 3 -41.40 -18.25 -37.13
CA ASP A 3 -41.11 -16.87 -36.72
C ASP A 3 -39.59 -16.60 -36.75
N PRO A 4 -39.09 -15.67 -37.60
CA PRO A 4 -37.66 -15.40 -37.75
C PRO A 4 -37.08 -14.36 -36.76
N SER A 5 -37.86 -13.86 -35.79
CA SER A 5 -37.49 -12.67 -35.01
C SER A 5 -36.63 -12.93 -33.75
N ARG A 6 -36.25 -14.18 -33.44
CA ARG A 6 -35.50 -14.51 -32.21
C ARG A 6 -33.97 -14.38 -32.30
N SER A 7 -33.41 -14.28 -33.50
CA SER A 7 -31.96 -14.31 -33.71
C SER A 7 -31.28 -12.94 -33.76
N GLU A 8 -32.02 -11.86 -34.02
CA GLU A 8 -31.42 -10.50 -34.09
C GLU A 8 -31.21 -9.88 -32.70
N SER A 9 -31.91 -10.36 -31.67
CA SER A 9 -31.81 -9.80 -30.32
C SER A 9 -30.60 -10.29 -29.51
N SER A 10 -29.89 -11.34 -29.95
CA SER A 10 -28.71 -11.85 -29.20
C SER A 10 -27.41 -11.15 -29.61
N LEU A 11 -27.26 -10.73 -30.86
CA LEU A 11 -26.03 -10.10 -31.37
C LEU A 11 -25.76 -8.68 -30.81
N GLY A 12 -26.77 -8.03 -30.24
CA GLY A 12 -26.63 -6.69 -29.62
C GLY A 12 -26.26 -6.71 -28.12
N ARG A 13 -26.36 -7.86 -27.43
CA ARG A 13 -26.15 -7.94 -25.98
C ARG A 13 -24.69 -8.25 -25.59
N ASP A 14 -23.96 -8.93 -26.46
CA ASP A 14 -22.58 -9.35 -26.20
C ASP A 14 -21.57 -8.19 -26.31
N GLY A 15 -21.83 -7.19 -27.17
CA GLY A 15 -20.98 -6.01 -27.32
C GLY A 15 -21.03 -5.04 -26.12
N ALA A 16 -22.16 -4.96 -25.42
CA ALA A 16 -22.31 -4.13 -24.22
C ALA A 16 -21.69 -4.77 -22.97
N SER A 17 -21.59 -6.10 -22.93
CA SER A 17 -21.05 -6.82 -21.77
C SER A 17 -19.52 -6.89 -21.72
N GLY A 18 -18.82 -6.73 -22.85
CA GLY A 18 -17.35 -6.66 -22.91
C GLY A 18 -16.78 -5.29 -22.55
N ALA A 19 -17.56 -4.23 -22.76
CA ALA A 19 -17.15 -2.85 -22.47
C ALA A 19 -16.97 -2.58 -20.96
N ASP A 20 -17.72 -3.27 -20.10
CA ASP A 20 -17.65 -3.09 -18.64
C ASP A 20 -16.38 -3.72 -18.01
N PRO A 21 -15.99 -4.96 -18.35
CA PRO A 21 -14.68 -5.53 -17.99
C PRO A 21 -13.49 -4.67 -18.46
N ASP A 22 -13.49 -4.21 -19.71
CA ASP A 22 -12.39 -3.41 -20.26
C ASP A 22 -12.28 -2.05 -19.59
N ALA A 23 -13.41 -1.36 -19.37
CA ALA A 23 -13.44 -0.11 -18.60
C ALA A 23 -12.96 -0.32 -17.16
N LYS A 24 -13.30 -1.47 -16.56
CA LYS A 24 -12.84 -1.82 -15.21
C LYS A 24 -11.34 -2.05 -15.16
N ILE A 25 -10.79 -2.74 -16.17
CA ILE A 25 -9.35 -2.97 -16.33
C ILE A 25 -8.62 -1.64 -16.42
N GLU A 26 -9.06 -0.73 -17.30
CA GLU A 26 -8.44 0.60 -17.44
C GLU A 26 -8.52 1.43 -16.15
N GLN A 27 -9.67 1.39 -15.45
CA GLN A 27 -9.81 2.05 -14.16
C GLN A 27 -8.80 1.54 -13.12
N LEU A 28 -8.61 0.21 -13.04
CA LEU A 28 -7.66 -0.41 -12.13
C LEU A 28 -6.21 -0.08 -12.53
N LEU A 29 -5.89 -0.06 -13.83
CA LEU A 29 -4.56 0.35 -14.31
C LEU A 29 -4.23 1.78 -13.85
N LEU A 30 -5.14 2.73 -14.05
CA LEU A 30 -4.98 4.12 -13.61
C LEU A 30 -4.90 4.25 -12.09
N LEU A 31 -5.67 3.47 -11.33
CA LEU A 31 -5.62 3.47 -9.87
C LEU A 31 -4.28 2.95 -9.35
N GLY A 32 -3.76 1.85 -9.93
CA GLY A 32 -2.46 1.31 -9.53
C GLY A 32 -1.32 2.28 -9.84
N LEU A 33 -1.43 3.05 -10.92
CA LEU A 33 -0.45 4.09 -11.26
C LEU A 33 -0.40 5.21 -10.21
N ASP A 34 -1.53 5.61 -9.63
CA ASP A 34 -1.54 6.60 -8.54
C ASP A 34 -0.75 6.10 -7.33
N HIS A 35 -0.98 4.84 -6.92
CA HIS A 35 -0.24 4.23 -5.82
C HIS A 35 1.26 4.13 -6.12
N TYR A 36 1.61 3.74 -7.34
CA TYR A 36 3.00 3.67 -7.78
C TYR A 36 3.69 5.03 -7.67
N PHE A 37 3.04 6.08 -8.18
CA PHE A 37 3.57 7.44 -8.10
C PHE A 37 3.57 8.01 -6.68
N ALA A 38 2.75 7.49 -5.77
CA ALA A 38 2.78 7.80 -4.34
C ALA A 38 3.83 6.97 -3.56
N ALA A 39 4.70 6.21 -4.25
CA ALA A 39 5.67 5.28 -3.67
C ALA A 39 5.03 4.15 -2.80
N GLN A 40 3.73 3.89 -2.98
CA GLN A 40 2.97 2.83 -2.33
C GLN A 40 2.99 1.56 -3.19
N TYR A 41 4.19 1.00 -3.40
CA TYR A 41 4.40 -0.09 -4.36
C TYR A 41 3.57 -1.34 -4.05
N ASP A 42 3.39 -1.70 -2.78
CA ASP A 42 2.53 -2.83 -2.38
C ASP A 42 1.07 -2.64 -2.82
N GLN A 43 0.54 -1.43 -2.65
CA GLN A 43 -0.84 -1.11 -3.05
C GLN A 43 -0.97 -1.14 -4.59
N ALA A 44 0.02 -0.61 -5.30
CA ALA A 44 0.06 -0.66 -6.76
C ALA A 44 0.06 -2.11 -7.28
N ILE A 45 0.93 -2.97 -6.71
CA ILE A 45 1.01 -4.40 -7.04
C ILE A 45 -0.33 -5.08 -6.79
N ASN A 46 -0.97 -4.83 -5.65
CA ASN A 46 -2.26 -5.42 -5.32
C ASN A 46 -3.36 -5.01 -6.32
N VAL A 47 -3.41 -3.74 -6.73
CA VAL A 47 -4.39 -3.26 -7.70
C VAL A 47 -4.16 -3.88 -9.09
N TRP A 48 -2.92 -3.92 -9.58
CA TRP A 48 -2.64 -4.53 -10.88
C TRP A 48 -2.76 -6.06 -10.88
N THR A 49 -2.55 -6.71 -9.73
CA THR A 49 -2.84 -8.15 -9.61
C THR A 49 -4.34 -8.44 -9.79
N ARG A 50 -5.22 -7.51 -9.39
CA ARG A 50 -6.66 -7.60 -9.71
C ARG A 50 -6.95 -7.52 -11.21
N VAL A 51 -6.19 -6.72 -11.96
CA VAL A 51 -6.26 -6.73 -13.44
C VAL A 51 -5.87 -8.10 -13.97
N LEU A 52 -4.80 -8.72 -13.43
CA LEU A 52 -4.38 -10.06 -13.82
C LEU A 52 -5.37 -11.17 -13.44
N PHE A 53 -6.29 -10.93 -12.50
CA PHE A 53 -7.39 -11.85 -12.23
C PHE A 53 -8.52 -11.73 -13.27
N LEU A 54 -8.73 -10.54 -13.85
CA LEU A 54 -9.72 -10.31 -14.92
C LEU A 54 -9.17 -10.78 -16.27
N ASP A 55 -7.93 -10.42 -16.59
CA ASP A 55 -7.18 -10.89 -17.75
C ASP A 55 -5.79 -11.36 -17.30
N ARG A 56 -5.64 -12.68 -17.23
CA ARG A 56 -4.39 -13.34 -16.81
C ARG A 56 -3.20 -12.95 -17.67
N ASN A 57 -3.41 -12.59 -18.94
CA ASN A 57 -2.35 -12.27 -19.89
C ASN A 57 -2.22 -10.78 -20.20
N HIS A 58 -2.78 -9.90 -19.36
CA HIS A 58 -2.74 -8.47 -19.62
C HIS A 58 -1.31 -7.90 -19.60
N PRO A 59 -0.77 -7.40 -20.74
CA PRO A 59 0.64 -7.04 -20.87
C PRO A 59 1.04 -5.86 -19.98
N ARG A 60 0.25 -4.77 -19.97
CA ARG A 60 0.53 -3.58 -19.13
C ARG A 60 0.59 -3.90 -17.64
N ALA A 61 -0.41 -4.61 -17.11
CA ALA A 61 -0.45 -4.98 -15.69
C ALA A 61 0.76 -5.82 -15.27
N ARG A 62 1.21 -6.77 -16.10
CA ARG A 62 2.44 -7.55 -15.81
C ARG A 62 3.68 -6.68 -15.77
N ALA A 63 3.88 -5.84 -16.79
CA ALA A 63 5.02 -4.93 -16.85
C ALA A 63 5.03 -3.97 -15.64
N TYR A 64 3.87 -3.47 -15.25
CA TYR A 64 3.72 -2.57 -14.10
C TYR A 64 4.01 -3.26 -12.76
N VAL A 65 3.51 -4.48 -12.56
CA VAL A 65 3.83 -5.29 -11.36
C VAL A 65 5.33 -5.54 -11.26
N GLU A 66 5.98 -5.92 -12.36
CA GLU A 66 7.42 -6.19 -12.35
C GLU A 66 8.25 -4.94 -12.04
N ARG A 67 7.85 -3.79 -12.59
CA ARG A 67 8.47 -2.51 -12.31
C ARG A 67 8.27 -2.06 -10.85
N ALA A 68 7.09 -2.27 -10.28
CA ALA A 68 6.84 -1.97 -8.86
C ALA A 68 7.63 -2.89 -7.91
N ARG A 69 7.78 -4.17 -8.25
CA ARG A 69 8.64 -5.09 -7.50
C ARG A 69 10.10 -4.65 -7.53
N SER A 70 10.58 -4.22 -8.69
CA SER A 70 11.94 -3.68 -8.84
C SER A 70 12.15 -2.43 -7.98
N ALA A 71 11.18 -1.50 -7.98
CA ALA A 71 11.23 -0.31 -7.15
C ALA A 71 11.19 -0.63 -5.64
N LEU A 72 10.41 -1.64 -5.24
CA LEU A 72 10.37 -2.13 -3.87
C LEU A 72 11.71 -2.75 -3.43
N ALA A 73 12.33 -3.55 -4.30
CA ALA A 73 13.64 -4.14 -4.05
C ALA A 73 14.73 -3.07 -3.88
N GLU A 74 14.69 -2.00 -4.68
CA GLU A 74 15.65 -0.89 -4.54
C GLU A 74 15.43 -0.11 -3.24
N ARG A 75 14.17 0.21 -2.90
CA ARG A 75 13.84 0.81 -1.60
C ARG A 75 14.36 -0.04 -0.44
N GLN A 76 14.22 -1.36 -0.52
CA GLN A 76 14.73 -2.27 0.51
C GLN A 76 16.25 -2.16 0.63
N ARG A 77 16.97 -2.15 -0.50
CA ARG A 77 18.44 -1.99 -0.52
C ARG A 77 18.87 -0.68 0.11
N GLU A 78 18.23 0.43 -0.25
CA GLU A 78 18.50 1.75 0.34
C GLU A 78 18.26 1.73 1.86
N SER A 79 17.15 1.14 2.31
CA SER A 79 16.84 1.05 3.75
C SER A 79 17.86 0.17 4.49
N ASN A 80 18.31 -0.93 3.89
CA ASN A 80 19.34 -1.79 4.46
C ASN A 80 20.70 -1.07 4.52
N ALA A 81 21.02 -0.25 3.53
CA ALA A 81 22.23 0.57 3.55
C ALA A 81 22.15 1.64 4.65
N LEU A 82 20.98 2.25 4.87
CA LEU A 82 20.76 3.17 5.99
C LEU A 82 20.91 2.46 7.35
N LEU A 83 20.37 1.25 7.47
CA LEU A 83 20.52 0.42 8.68
C LEU A 83 21.99 0.18 8.99
N GLN A 84 22.77 -0.30 8.03
CA GLN A 84 24.20 -0.55 8.21
C GLN A 84 24.98 0.72 8.60
N ARG A 85 24.67 1.85 7.97
CA ARG A 85 25.28 3.16 8.32
C ARG A 85 24.88 3.60 9.73
N GLY A 86 23.63 3.40 10.13
CA GLY A 86 23.14 3.71 11.47
C GLY A 86 23.81 2.87 12.55
N VAL A 87 24.02 1.57 12.29
CA VAL A 87 24.78 0.67 13.18
C VAL A 87 26.23 1.13 13.29
N ALA A 88 26.89 1.47 12.17
CA ALA A 88 28.26 1.97 12.21
C ALA A 88 28.39 3.32 12.95
N ALA A 89 27.41 4.21 12.82
CA ALA A 89 27.37 5.47 13.59
C ALA A 89 27.18 5.20 15.08
N PHE A 90 26.35 4.23 15.45
CA PHE A 90 26.17 3.80 16.83
C PHE A 90 27.49 3.28 17.43
N GLU A 91 28.23 2.44 16.70
CA GLU A 91 29.53 1.92 17.14
C GLU A 91 30.59 3.02 17.32
N ARG A 92 30.49 4.12 16.57
CA ARG A 92 31.32 5.32 16.76
C ARG A 92 30.89 6.21 17.94
N GLY A 93 29.75 5.94 18.57
CA GLY A 93 29.18 6.76 19.64
C GLY A 93 28.40 7.99 19.15
N GLU A 94 28.08 8.07 17.86
CA GLU A 94 27.34 9.18 17.25
C GLU A 94 25.82 8.98 17.44
N SER A 95 25.34 9.01 18.70
CA SER A 95 23.96 8.64 19.06
C SER A 95 22.86 9.37 18.28
N GLY A 96 23.07 10.66 18.00
CA GLY A 96 22.11 11.48 17.25
C GLY A 96 21.99 11.06 15.78
N GLU A 97 23.11 10.85 15.10
CA GLU A 97 23.16 10.42 13.70
C GLU A 97 22.65 8.98 13.56
N ALA A 98 23.08 8.08 14.46
CA ALA A 98 22.62 6.71 14.50
C ALA A 98 21.09 6.63 14.60
N ARG A 99 20.48 7.40 15.51
CA ARG A 99 19.02 7.44 15.68
C ARG A 99 18.31 7.90 14.39
N GLN A 100 18.81 8.94 13.75
CA GLN A 100 18.22 9.46 12.50
C GLN A 100 18.30 8.42 11.37
N LEU A 101 19.47 7.81 11.17
CA LEU A 101 19.68 6.79 10.13
C LEU A 101 18.85 5.54 10.37
N LEU A 102 18.76 5.07 11.61
CA LEU A 102 17.96 3.89 11.97
C LEU A 102 16.45 4.15 11.82
N GLN A 103 15.96 5.33 12.20
CA GLN A 103 14.57 5.70 11.97
C GLN A 103 14.25 5.78 10.48
N ALA A 104 15.12 6.41 9.68
CA ALA A 104 14.96 6.48 8.23
C ALA A 104 15.00 5.09 7.57
N ALA A 105 15.81 4.17 8.10
CA ALA A 105 15.85 2.77 7.66
C ALA A 105 14.51 2.07 7.93
N ILE A 106 13.94 2.21 9.14
CA ILE A 106 12.64 1.64 9.51
C ILE A 106 11.53 2.19 8.62
N ASP A 107 11.46 3.51 8.44
CA ASP A 107 10.48 4.16 7.56
C ASP A 107 10.66 3.70 6.10
N GLY A 108 11.90 3.38 5.72
CA GLY A 108 12.27 2.81 4.43
C GLY A 108 11.90 1.34 4.23
N GLY A 109 11.57 0.59 5.29
CA GLY A 109 11.24 -0.84 5.24
C GLY A 109 12.40 -1.78 5.60
N ALA A 110 13.46 -1.29 6.24
CA ALA A 110 14.55 -2.12 6.74
C ALA A 110 14.04 -3.16 7.75
N PRO A 111 14.74 -4.31 7.92
CA PRO A 111 14.38 -5.28 8.93
C PRO A 111 14.31 -4.61 10.31
N SER A 112 13.09 -4.56 10.85
CA SER A 112 12.76 -3.74 12.01
C SER A 112 13.35 -4.27 13.31
N ASP A 113 13.53 -5.59 13.43
CA ASP A 113 14.01 -6.21 14.67
C ASP A 113 15.42 -5.74 15.06
N GLU A 114 16.33 -5.69 14.08
CA GLU A 114 17.71 -5.24 14.29
C GLU A 114 17.75 -3.72 14.56
N ALA A 115 17.02 -2.94 13.77
CA ALA A 115 16.95 -1.49 13.92
C ALA A 115 16.38 -1.09 15.29
N PHE A 116 15.29 -1.73 15.74
CA PHE A 116 14.69 -1.48 17.04
C PHE A 116 15.60 -1.92 18.19
N ALA A 117 16.30 -3.04 18.08
CA ALA A 117 17.24 -3.48 19.11
C ALA A 117 18.37 -2.45 19.35
N VAL A 118 18.88 -1.84 18.27
CA VAL A 118 19.91 -0.80 18.38
C VAL A 118 19.34 0.52 18.91
N LEU A 119 18.15 0.92 18.45
CA LEU A 119 17.46 2.10 18.97
C LEU A 119 17.12 1.99 20.46
N ASP A 120 16.70 0.81 20.92
CA ASP A 120 16.43 0.57 22.33
C ASP A 120 17.71 0.70 23.16
N ARG A 121 18.82 0.11 22.69
CA ARG A 121 20.13 0.27 23.34
C ARG A 121 20.58 1.74 23.39
N LEU A 122 20.39 2.50 22.30
CA LEU A 122 20.65 3.94 22.25
C LEU A 122 19.84 4.70 23.30
N ASN A 123 18.55 4.39 23.43
CA ASN A 123 17.68 5.04 24.42
C ASN A 123 18.12 4.74 25.86
N HIS A 124 18.56 3.52 26.15
CA HIS A 124 19.09 3.17 27.48
C HIS A 124 20.38 3.91 27.82
N LEU A 125 21.25 4.16 26.83
CA LEU A 125 22.48 4.93 27.02
C LEU A 125 22.22 6.42 27.24
N ASP A 126 21.28 6.99 26.48
CA ASP A 126 20.88 8.40 26.62
C ASP A 126 20.10 8.65 27.92
N THR A 127 19.33 7.66 28.38
CA THR A 127 18.57 7.71 29.65
C THR A 127 19.43 7.26 30.85
N GLY A 128 20.76 7.36 30.75
CA GLY A 128 21.72 6.94 31.78
C GLY A 128 21.22 7.28 33.20
N PRO A 129 21.49 6.39 34.18
CA PRO A 129 20.72 6.27 35.41
C PRO A 129 20.54 7.65 36.03
N ALA A 130 19.31 8.17 35.97
CA ALA A 130 18.89 9.29 36.79
C ALA A 130 19.34 8.97 38.22
N GLU A 131 20.31 9.74 38.70
CA GLU A 131 20.85 9.74 40.05
C GLU A 131 20.59 8.46 40.84
N SER A 132 21.55 7.54 40.88
CA SER A 132 21.70 6.78 42.13
C SER A 132 21.74 7.83 43.25
N PRO A 133 20.79 7.84 44.20
CA PRO A 133 20.79 8.82 45.26
C PRO A 133 22.16 8.70 45.91
N ARG A 134 22.98 9.74 45.78
CA ARG A 134 24.28 9.81 46.43
C ARG A 134 24.04 9.45 47.88
N ALA A 135 24.55 8.28 48.28
CA ALA A 135 24.53 7.83 49.65
C ALA A 135 25.14 8.95 50.50
N ARG A 136 24.29 9.69 51.22
CA ARG A 136 24.73 10.56 52.29
C ARG A 136 25.39 9.65 53.34
N PRO A 137 26.67 9.83 53.69
CA PRO A 137 27.25 9.08 54.78
C PRO A 137 26.86 9.76 56.08
N ASP A 138 25.63 9.57 56.55
CA ASP A 138 25.26 9.97 57.91
C ASP A 138 25.55 8.82 58.87
N ARG A 139 26.76 8.92 59.43
CA ARG A 139 27.23 8.14 60.56
C ARG A 139 26.52 8.69 61.80
N VAL A 140 25.83 7.80 62.53
CA VAL A 140 25.84 7.62 64.01
C VAL A 140 24.45 7.25 64.57
N ARG A 141 24.28 5.93 64.76
CA ARG A 141 23.91 5.23 66.03
C ARG A 141 22.48 5.42 66.58
N ARG A 142 21.68 4.33 66.59
CA ARG A 142 21.57 3.41 67.75
C ARG A 142 20.68 2.17 67.48
N MET A 143 21.14 1.05 68.04
CA MET A 143 20.40 -0.14 68.51
C MET A 143 19.91 -1.22 67.52
N ALA A 144 20.82 -2.19 67.35
CA ALA A 144 20.65 -3.64 67.40
C ALA A 144 19.22 -4.24 67.42
N ALA A 145 18.94 -5.05 66.39
CA ALA A 145 18.17 -6.28 66.49
C ALA A 145 18.85 -7.36 65.63
N PRO A 146 18.86 -8.65 66.04
CA PRO A 146 19.68 -9.68 65.39
C PRO A 146 18.97 -10.35 64.21
N ARG A 147 19.78 -10.68 63.21
CA ARG A 147 19.70 -11.81 62.25
C ARG A 147 18.35 -12.16 61.62
N ALA A 148 18.27 -11.92 60.31
CA ALA A 148 17.92 -12.98 59.36
C ALA A 148 18.71 -12.75 58.07
N VAL A 149 19.66 -13.62 57.80
CA VAL A 149 20.35 -13.71 56.51
C VAL A 149 19.36 -14.39 55.57
N GLN A 150 18.77 -13.64 54.63
CA GLN A 150 18.06 -14.22 53.50
C GLN A 150 18.86 -13.91 52.24
N SER A 151 19.73 -14.85 51.91
CA SER A 151 20.28 -15.04 50.57
C SER A 151 19.13 -15.36 49.63
N VAL A 152 18.72 -14.43 48.77
CA VAL A 152 17.83 -14.75 47.65
C VAL A 152 18.72 -15.20 46.49
N SER A 153 18.69 -16.51 46.31
CA SER A 153 19.41 -17.30 45.31
C SER A 153 19.01 -16.91 43.89
N TRP A 154 20.02 -16.67 43.04
CA TRP A 154 19.93 -16.42 41.60
C TRP A 154 19.61 -17.70 40.78
N THR A 155 18.84 -18.62 41.35
CA THR A 155 18.61 -19.95 40.77
C THR A 155 17.12 -20.24 40.67
N THR A 156 16.45 -19.58 39.73
CA THR A 156 15.32 -20.16 38.98
C THR A 156 15.26 -19.51 37.60
N LEU A 157 16.35 -19.69 36.84
CA LEU A 157 16.24 -19.93 35.40
C LEU A 157 15.79 -21.40 35.27
N ALA A 158 14.80 -21.64 34.41
CA ALA A 158 14.10 -22.90 34.15
C ALA A 158 12.84 -23.16 35.00
N ALA A 159 11.68 -22.78 34.44
CA ALA A 159 10.52 -23.67 34.28
C ALA A 159 9.22 -22.88 34.02
N TRP A 160 9.11 -22.18 32.89
CA TRP A 160 7.81 -21.93 32.22
C TRP A 160 8.03 -21.87 30.69
N ILE A 161 8.57 -22.96 30.15
CA ILE A 161 8.21 -23.41 28.80
C ILE A 161 6.97 -24.27 29.00
N THR A 162 5.96 -24.09 28.14
CA THR A 162 4.56 -24.58 28.20
C THR A 162 3.63 -23.68 29.04
N PRO A 163 2.91 -22.73 28.38
CA PRO A 163 1.95 -23.05 27.32
C PRO A 163 2.09 -22.14 26.09
N LEU A 164 3.16 -22.34 25.31
CA LEU A 164 3.32 -21.78 23.96
C LEU A 164 2.70 -22.69 22.87
N CYS A 165 2.14 -23.86 23.23
CA CYS A 165 1.78 -24.90 22.25
C CYS A 165 0.29 -25.06 21.92
N VAL A 166 -0.63 -24.24 22.45
CA VAL A 166 -2.08 -24.38 22.15
C VAL A 166 -2.65 -23.23 21.31
N VAL A 167 -2.02 -22.06 21.25
CA VAL A 167 -2.46 -20.96 20.35
C VAL A 167 -1.81 -21.05 18.96
N ALA A 168 -0.67 -21.74 18.82
CA ALA A 168 -0.04 -22.04 17.53
C ALA A 168 -0.80 -23.10 16.69
N ALA A 169 -1.80 -23.78 17.26
CA ALA A 169 -2.59 -24.79 16.57
C ALA A 169 -3.82 -24.23 15.81
N ILE A 170 -4.15 -22.95 15.96
CA ILE A 170 -5.28 -22.31 15.25
C ILE A 170 -4.78 -21.33 14.16
N GLY A 171 -3.58 -20.77 14.30
CA GLY A 171 -2.97 -19.86 13.31
C GLY A 171 -2.33 -20.50 12.07
N VAL A 172 -2.31 -21.84 12.00
CA VAL A 172 -1.77 -22.60 10.85
C VAL A 172 -2.88 -23.06 9.88
N TYR A 173 -4.15 -22.75 10.16
CA TYR A 173 -5.28 -23.26 9.38
C TYR A 173 -5.71 -22.40 8.17
N THR A 174 -4.96 -21.36 7.76
CA THR A 174 -5.28 -20.58 6.53
C THR A 174 -4.21 -20.59 5.44
N VAL A 175 -3.16 -21.41 5.56
CA VAL A 175 -2.11 -21.56 4.50
C VAL A 175 -2.11 -22.96 3.87
N GLY A 176 -3.12 -23.80 4.16
CA GLY A 176 -3.16 -25.21 3.74
C GLY A 176 -4.18 -25.57 2.65
N VAL A 177 -4.43 -24.72 1.65
CA VAL A 177 -5.38 -25.03 0.55
C VAL A 177 -4.75 -24.92 -0.84
N TRP A 178 -3.43 -25.09 -0.98
CA TRP A 178 -2.79 -25.10 -2.32
C TRP A 178 -1.80 -26.26 -2.52
N SER A 179 -1.98 -27.36 -1.81
CA SER A 179 -1.23 -28.60 -2.05
C SER A 179 -2.18 -29.81 -2.01
N ARG A 180 -2.80 -30.10 -3.17
CA ARG A 180 -3.31 -31.44 -3.43
C ARG A 180 -2.15 -32.31 -3.92
N PRO A 181 -1.80 -33.41 -3.24
CA PRO A 181 -1.00 -34.47 -3.83
C PRO A 181 -1.95 -35.45 -4.53
N GLU A 182 -2.04 -35.36 -5.86
CA GLU A 182 -2.63 -36.42 -6.68
C GLU A 182 -1.59 -37.55 -6.76
N LEU A 183 -1.77 -38.59 -5.94
CA LEU A 183 -1.04 -39.84 -6.06
C LEU A 183 -1.90 -40.84 -6.85
N GLY A 184 -1.48 -41.14 -8.08
CA GLY A 184 -1.78 -42.41 -8.75
C GLY A 184 -2.40 -42.30 -10.15
N SER A 185 -1.59 -42.47 -11.20
CA SER A 185 -1.56 -43.71 -12.02
C SER A 185 -0.89 -43.53 -13.39
N SER A 186 -0.13 -44.56 -13.76
CA SER A 186 0.37 -44.97 -15.08
C SER A 186 1.45 -44.16 -15.84
N PRO A 187 2.56 -44.81 -16.24
CA PRO A 187 3.46 -44.30 -17.26
C PRO A 187 2.90 -44.64 -18.64
N GLN A 188 2.21 -43.69 -19.26
CA GLN A 188 1.84 -43.78 -20.68
C GLN A 188 2.49 -42.60 -21.43
N ASP A 189 3.31 -42.98 -22.42
CA ASP A 189 3.89 -42.20 -23.52
C ASP A 189 3.64 -40.68 -23.53
N ARG A 190 4.71 -39.93 -23.29
CA ARG A 190 4.76 -38.47 -23.45
C ARG A 190 5.18 -38.13 -24.88
N PRO A 191 4.28 -37.69 -25.79
CA PRO A 191 4.73 -37.03 -27.00
C PRO A 191 5.37 -35.70 -26.61
N ALA A 192 6.45 -35.35 -27.30
CA ALA A 192 7.19 -34.11 -27.10
C ALA A 192 6.25 -32.90 -27.22
N ALA A 193 5.85 -32.35 -26.07
CA ALA A 193 5.18 -31.07 -26.02
C ALA A 193 6.22 -29.98 -26.28
N ALA A 194 5.96 -29.20 -27.32
CA ALA A 194 6.68 -28.03 -27.75
C ALA A 194 7.15 -27.19 -26.55
N GLY A 195 8.42 -26.75 -26.62
CA GLY A 195 9.00 -25.88 -25.62
C GLY A 195 8.10 -24.68 -25.37
N SER A 196 7.76 -24.46 -24.10
CA SER A 196 7.35 -23.14 -23.65
C SER A 196 8.52 -22.22 -23.94
N ALA A 197 8.41 -21.44 -25.01
CA ALA A 197 9.36 -20.39 -25.31
C ALA A 197 9.49 -19.49 -24.06
N PRO A 198 10.69 -19.08 -23.65
CA PRO A 198 10.85 -18.08 -22.60
C PRO A 198 10.07 -16.84 -23.04
N PHE A 199 9.07 -16.45 -22.25
CA PHE A 199 8.40 -15.17 -22.43
C PHE A 199 9.46 -14.09 -22.18
N ALA A 200 10.05 -13.58 -23.25
CA ALA A 200 10.93 -12.43 -23.17
C ALA A 200 10.08 -11.29 -22.58
N PRO A 201 10.41 -10.76 -21.40
CA PRO A 201 9.71 -9.59 -20.89
C PRO A 201 9.93 -8.46 -21.89
N ASP A 202 8.86 -7.96 -22.49
CA ASP A 202 8.89 -6.77 -23.35
C ASP A 202 9.38 -5.59 -22.48
N PRO A 203 10.61 -5.08 -22.70
CA PRO A 203 11.18 -4.06 -21.82
C PRO A 203 10.59 -2.66 -22.06
N ASP A 204 9.78 -2.50 -23.10
CA ASP A 204 9.53 -1.18 -23.71
C ASP A 204 8.08 -0.68 -23.61
N LEU A 205 7.29 -1.13 -22.63
CA LEU A 205 6.06 -0.41 -22.30
C LEU A 205 6.42 0.80 -21.41
N PRO A 206 6.50 2.03 -21.96
CA PRO A 206 6.74 3.21 -21.13
C PRO A 206 5.62 3.34 -20.10
N LEU A 207 5.98 3.70 -18.87
CA LEU A 207 4.97 4.10 -17.89
C LEU A 207 4.36 5.41 -18.39
N PRO A 208 3.04 5.54 -18.41
CA PRO A 208 2.40 6.79 -18.73
C PRO A 208 2.82 7.85 -17.71
N THR A 209 3.06 9.06 -18.20
CA THR A 209 3.44 10.18 -17.34
C THR A 209 2.28 10.58 -16.44
N ARG A 210 2.54 11.30 -15.34
CA ARG A 210 1.47 11.82 -14.47
C ARG A 210 0.49 12.72 -15.25
N GLY A 211 1.00 13.51 -16.20
CA GLY A 211 0.19 14.34 -17.09
C GLY A 211 -0.76 13.50 -17.97
N GLU A 212 -0.27 12.41 -18.58
CA GLU A 212 -1.09 11.49 -19.38
C GLU A 212 -2.21 10.83 -18.58
N ILE A 213 -1.93 10.43 -17.34
CA ILE A 213 -2.91 9.81 -16.45
C ILE A 213 -4.00 10.83 -16.09
N ALA A 214 -3.61 12.06 -15.76
CA ALA A 214 -4.55 13.12 -15.45
C ALA A 214 -5.46 13.43 -16.65
N LEU A 215 -4.91 13.50 -17.87
CA LEU A 215 -5.71 13.68 -19.09
C LEU A 215 -6.68 12.51 -19.32
N THR A 216 -6.18 11.28 -19.24
CA THR A 216 -7.01 10.07 -19.47
C THR A 216 -8.16 10.01 -18.47
N ARG A 217 -7.89 10.32 -17.19
CA ARG A 217 -8.91 10.37 -16.14
C ARG A 217 -9.89 11.53 -16.32
N ALA A 218 -9.40 12.71 -16.72
CA ALA A 218 -10.28 13.85 -17.00
C ALA A 218 -11.26 13.49 -18.14
N ARG A 219 -10.77 12.86 -19.22
CA ARG A 219 -11.63 12.37 -20.32
C ARG A 219 -12.69 11.36 -19.84
N ALA A 220 -12.31 10.42 -18.98
CA ALA A 220 -13.25 9.47 -18.38
C ALA A 220 -14.30 10.15 -17.46
N LEU A 221 -13.93 11.22 -16.76
CA LEU A 221 -14.88 12.01 -15.95
C LEU A 221 -15.83 12.83 -16.83
N ILE A 222 -15.33 13.36 -17.96
CA ILE A 222 -16.15 14.07 -18.94
C ILE A 222 -17.20 13.12 -19.55
N SER A 223 -16.80 11.91 -19.96
CA SER A 223 -17.75 10.92 -20.50
C SER A 223 -18.79 10.48 -19.45
N ALA A 224 -18.43 10.50 -18.17
CA ALA A 224 -19.35 10.28 -17.06
C ALA A 224 -20.20 11.51 -16.68
N GLY A 225 -20.06 12.65 -17.36
CA GLY A 225 -20.79 13.89 -17.08
C GLY A 225 -20.28 14.67 -15.86
N ARG A 226 -19.19 14.23 -15.22
CA ARG A 226 -18.61 14.83 -14.01
C ARG A 226 -17.62 15.95 -14.34
N LEU A 227 -18.13 16.99 -14.99
CA LEU A 227 -17.32 18.11 -15.52
C LEU A 227 -16.50 18.84 -14.44
N ARG A 228 -17.08 19.10 -13.26
CA ARG A 228 -16.37 19.79 -12.17
C ARG A 228 -15.20 18.96 -11.63
N ASP A 229 -15.38 17.65 -11.49
CA ASP A 229 -14.33 16.75 -11.03
C ASP A 229 -13.20 16.61 -12.07
N ALA A 230 -13.54 16.65 -13.37
CA ALA A 230 -12.56 16.66 -14.44
C ALA A 230 -11.62 17.88 -14.35
N LEU A 231 -12.14 19.06 -14.02
CA LEU A 231 -11.32 20.27 -13.81
C LEU A 231 -10.31 20.09 -12.66
N VAL A 232 -10.74 19.50 -11.54
CA VAL A 232 -9.87 19.22 -10.38
C VAL A 232 -8.74 18.27 -10.75
N VAL A 233 -8.99 17.31 -11.63
CA VAL A 233 -7.96 16.39 -12.13
C VAL A 233 -6.98 17.10 -13.07
N LEU A 234 -7.47 17.96 -13.97
CA LEU A 234 -6.63 18.72 -14.91
C LEU A 234 -5.71 19.72 -14.20
N ASP A 235 -6.11 20.27 -13.05
CA ASP A 235 -5.27 21.16 -12.24
C ASP A 235 -3.99 20.47 -11.69
N ARG A 236 -3.91 19.13 -11.76
CA ARG A 236 -2.72 18.36 -11.34
C ARG A 236 -1.65 18.27 -12.43
N VAL A 237 -1.96 18.64 -13.68
CA VAL A 237 -0.99 18.64 -14.79
C VAL A 237 0.00 19.79 -14.60
N ARG A 238 1.29 19.47 -14.54
CA ARG A 238 2.32 20.49 -14.29
C ARG A 238 2.56 21.33 -15.54
N PRO A 239 2.96 22.61 -15.40
CA PRO A 239 3.34 23.44 -16.54
C PRO A 239 4.51 22.86 -17.37
N THR A 240 5.35 22.02 -16.76
CA THR A 240 6.49 21.35 -17.41
C THR A 240 6.10 20.06 -18.14
N ASP A 241 4.87 19.57 -17.96
CA ASP A 241 4.44 18.32 -18.59
C ASP A 241 4.12 18.56 -20.07
N PRO A 242 4.52 17.65 -20.99
CA PRO A 242 4.22 17.81 -22.42
C PRO A 242 2.71 17.84 -22.70
N GLN A 243 1.89 17.28 -21.80
CA GLN A 243 0.44 17.25 -21.86
C GLN A 243 -0.25 18.57 -21.46
N LYS A 244 0.51 19.61 -21.10
CA LYS A 244 -0.05 20.87 -20.59
C LYS A 244 -0.95 21.58 -21.62
N ALA A 245 -0.54 21.60 -22.89
CA ALA A 245 -1.32 22.24 -23.95
C ALA A 245 -2.71 21.58 -24.10
N ASP A 246 -2.74 20.26 -24.22
CA ASP A 246 -3.97 19.47 -24.30
C ASP A 246 -4.86 19.64 -23.06
N ALA A 247 -4.25 19.75 -21.86
CA ALA A 247 -4.98 19.95 -20.61
C ALA A 247 -5.66 21.33 -20.56
N ASP A 248 -5.00 22.37 -21.08
CA ASP A 248 -5.56 23.72 -21.14
C ASP A 248 -6.67 23.84 -22.18
N GLU A 249 -6.54 23.14 -23.32
CA GLU A 249 -7.61 23.05 -24.32
C GLU A 249 -8.87 22.38 -23.74
N LEU A 250 -8.71 21.21 -23.10
CA LEU A 250 -9.82 20.51 -22.44
C LEU A 250 -10.45 21.36 -21.32
N ARG A 251 -9.64 22.10 -20.57
CA ARG A 251 -10.14 23.00 -19.53
C ARG A 251 -11.05 24.08 -20.12
N ALA A 252 -10.61 24.72 -21.22
CA ALA A 252 -11.39 25.75 -21.89
C ALA A 252 -12.72 25.19 -22.44
N GLU A 253 -12.69 23.98 -22.99
CA GLU A 253 -13.89 23.28 -23.46
C GLU A 253 -14.88 23.01 -22.31
N ILE A 254 -14.41 22.43 -21.20
CA ILE A 254 -15.25 22.12 -20.03
C ILE A 254 -15.87 23.40 -19.46
N GLN A 255 -15.08 24.47 -19.35
CA GLN A 255 -15.56 25.77 -18.85
C GLN A 255 -16.65 26.35 -19.75
N ARG A 256 -16.52 26.25 -21.08
CA ARG A 256 -17.55 26.68 -22.02
C ARG A 256 -18.85 25.89 -21.83
N ARG A 257 -18.78 24.55 -21.76
CA ARG A 257 -19.94 23.69 -21.53
C ARG A 257 -20.65 23.98 -20.19
N LEU A 258 -19.88 24.29 -19.14
CA LEU A 258 -20.44 24.65 -17.83
C LEU A 258 -21.13 26.02 -17.83
N LEU A 259 -20.71 26.96 -18.69
CA LEU A 259 -21.38 28.26 -18.85
C LEU A 259 -22.66 28.15 -19.68
N GLU A 260 -22.69 27.23 -20.65
CA GLU A 260 -23.86 26.95 -21.48
C GLU A 260 -24.96 26.18 -20.74
N THR A 261 -24.58 25.43 -19.69
CA THR A 261 -25.52 24.70 -18.83
C THR A 261 -25.99 25.62 -17.71
N PRO A 262 -27.24 26.12 -17.70
CA PRO A 262 -27.72 26.95 -16.62
C PRO A 262 -27.64 26.18 -15.30
N PRO A 263 -27.25 26.84 -14.18
CA PRO A 263 -27.21 26.17 -12.89
C PRO A 263 -28.61 25.65 -12.55
N ASP A 264 -28.69 24.36 -12.24
CA ASP A 264 -29.89 23.74 -11.70
C ASP A 264 -30.35 24.56 -10.48
N PRO A 265 -31.61 25.04 -10.40
CA PRO A 265 -32.06 25.82 -9.26
C PRO A 265 -31.83 25.01 -8.00
N ALA A 266 -30.95 25.52 -7.14
CA ALA A 266 -30.65 24.91 -5.85
C ALA A 266 -31.96 24.61 -5.10
N PRO A 267 -32.10 23.43 -4.45
CA PRO A 267 -33.29 23.15 -3.67
C PRO A 267 -33.43 24.24 -2.62
N ALA A 268 -34.55 24.98 -2.70
CA ALA A 268 -34.91 26.02 -1.75
C ALA A 268 -34.71 25.45 -0.34
N SER A 269 -33.78 26.04 0.41
CA SER A 269 -33.61 25.71 1.81
C SER A 269 -34.96 25.94 2.49
N PRO A 270 -35.54 24.95 3.21
CA PRO A 270 -36.79 25.17 3.91
C PRO A 270 -36.58 26.32 4.87
N ASP A 271 -37.35 27.37 4.61
CA ASP A 271 -37.36 28.60 5.36
C ASP A 271 -37.46 28.28 6.85
N ARG A 272 -36.70 29.03 7.64
CA ARG A 272 -36.84 29.06 9.09
C ARG A 272 -38.24 29.56 9.41
N GLU A 273 -39.19 28.65 9.52
CA GLU A 273 -40.49 28.88 10.14
C GLU A 273 -40.26 29.03 11.65
N ARG A 274 -39.74 30.20 11.99
CA ARG A 274 -39.55 30.71 13.34
C ARG A 274 -40.36 31.98 13.44
N ASP A 275 -41.68 31.87 13.39
CA ASP A 275 -42.54 32.89 13.99
C ASP A 275 -43.91 32.33 14.40
N GLY A 276 -44.33 32.70 15.61
CA GLY A 276 -45.75 32.73 15.94
C GLY A 276 -46.40 31.49 16.59
N ARG A 277 -45.95 31.06 17.78
CA ARG A 277 -46.95 30.63 18.79
C ARG A 277 -46.67 31.21 20.16
N ARG A 278 -47.41 32.30 20.41
CA ARG A 278 -47.59 33.00 21.68
C ARG A 278 -48.18 32.07 22.73
N ILE A 279 -47.64 32.18 23.92
CA ILE A 279 -48.23 31.79 25.20
C ILE A 279 -49.37 32.79 25.50
N PRO A 280 -50.55 32.30 25.91
CA PRO A 280 -51.01 32.61 27.27
C PRO A 280 -51.18 31.36 28.13
#